data_AF-A0A3N5W1J0-F1
#
_entry.id   AF-A0A3N5W1J0-F1
#
_cell.length_a   1.000
_cell.length_b   1.000
_cell.length_c   1.000
_cell.angle_alpha   90.00
_cell.angle_beta   90.00
_cell.angle_gamma   90.00
#
_symmetry.space_group_name_H-M   'P 1'
#
loop_
_entity.id
_entity.type
_entity.pdbx_description
1 polymer ?
#
loop_
_entity_poly.entity_id
_entity_poly.type
_entity_poly.pdbx_seq_one_letter_code
_entity_poly.pdbx_strand_id
1 'polypeptide(L)'
;MTFYRLAVLADIHGNLPALEAVLADLEQSGPFDGILVLGDLICGPDQQAVLRRLVDLDVVMIQGNNENALVQMAAGTAPDYFYTSRQFALRR
;
A
#
# COMPACT_ATOMS: atom_id res chain seq x y z
N MET A 1 26.59 -2.39 -20.05
CA MET A 1 25.53 -1.72 -19.27
C MET A 1 24.86 -2.78 -18.42
N THR A 2 24.85 -2.61 -17.11
CA THR A 2 23.99 -3.37 -16.21
C THR A 2 22.60 -2.74 -16.25
N PHE A 3 21.57 -3.54 -16.48
CA PHE A 3 20.18 -3.09 -16.45
C PHE A 3 19.62 -3.34 -15.07
N TYR A 4 18.97 -2.32 -14.49
CA TYR A 4 18.22 -2.46 -13.25
C TYR A 4 16.86 -3.13 -13.53
N ARG A 5 16.53 -4.15 -12.77
CA ARG A 5 15.23 -4.83 -12.76
C ARG A 5 14.57 -4.61 -11.40
N LEU A 6 13.51 -3.82 -11.37
CA LEU A 6 12.74 -3.56 -10.16
C LEU A 6 11.44 -4.37 -10.15
N ALA A 7 11.07 -4.89 -8.99
CA ALA A 7 9.71 -5.37 -8.74
C ALA A 7 8.86 -4.19 -8.26
N VAL A 8 7.65 -4.04 -8.80
CA VAL A 8 6.74 -2.94 -8.46
C VAL A 8 5.43 -3.50 -7.97
N LEU A 9 5.03 -3.10 -6.76
CA LEU A 9 3.77 -3.49 -6.12
C LEU A 9 2.94 -2.22 -5.85
N ALA A 10 1.62 -2.36 -5.80
CA ALA A 10 0.70 -1.25 -5.56
C ALA A 10 -0.60 -1.77 -4.95
N ASP A 11 -1.38 -0.87 -4.34
CA ASP A 11 -2.79 -1.08 -3.96
C ASP A 11 -3.01 -2.36 -3.14
N ILE A 12 -2.11 -2.63 -2.19
CA ILE A 12 -2.13 -3.84 -1.37
C ILE A 12 -3.39 -3.86 -0.47
N HIS A 13 -3.88 -2.69 -0.06
CA HIS A 13 -5.11 -2.53 0.72
C HIS A 13 -5.24 -3.52 1.87
N GLY A 14 -4.21 -3.63 2.71
CA GLY A 14 -4.20 -4.50 3.89
C GLY A 14 -4.44 -5.99 3.59
N ASN A 15 -4.22 -6.46 2.36
CA ASN A 15 -4.42 -7.85 1.98
C ASN A 15 -3.12 -8.66 2.17
N LEU A 16 -2.87 -9.08 3.40
CA LEU A 16 -1.65 -9.83 3.75
C LEU A 16 -1.50 -11.14 2.94
N PRO A 17 -2.55 -11.99 2.78
CA PRO A 17 -2.41 -13.21 1.99
C PRO A 17 -2.01 -12.95 0.54
N ALA A 18 -2.53 -11.89 -0.09
CA ALA A 18 -2.14 -11.52 -1.46
C ALA A 18 -0.69 -11.02 -1.51
N LEU A 19 -0.27 -10.21 -0.53
CA LEU A 19 1.12 -9.76 -0.43
C LEU A 19 2.10 -10.93 -0.34
N GLU A 20 1.87 -11.88 0.58
CA GLU A 20 2.75 -13.05 0.73
C GLU A 20 2.80 -13.92 -0.54
N ALA A 21 1.66 -14.08 -1.22
CA ALA A 21 1.62 -14.82 -2.49
C ALA A 21 2.47 -14.14 -3.58
N VAL A 22 2.38 -12.81 -3.70
CA VAL A 22 3.19 -12.04 -4.67
C VAL A 22 4.66 -12.07 -4.30
N LEU A 23 5.01 -11.95 -3.02
CA LEU A 23 6.41 -12.03 -2.57
C LEU A 23 7.03 -13.39 -2.89
N ALA A 24 6.30 -14.49 -2.67
CA ALA A 24 6.75 -15.83 -3.01
C ALA A 24 6.95 -16.03 -4.53
N ASP A 25 6.14 -15.37 -5.37
CA ASP A 25 6.31 -15.38 -6.82
C ASP A 25 7.52 -14.54 -7.27
N LEU A 26 7.76 -13.38 -6.62
CA LEU A 26 8.93 -12.55 -6.87
C LEU A 26 10.24 -13.26 -6.51
N GLU A 27 10.27 -14.01 -5.42
CA GLU A 27 11.43 -14.83 -5.05
C GLU A 27 11.81 -15.83 -6.16
N GLN A 28 10.83 -16.36 -6.89
CA GLN A 28 11.04 -17.30 -8.00
C GLN A 28 11.35 -16.62 -9.33
N SER A 29 10.84 -15.40 -9.54
CA SER A 29 10.96 -14.64 -10.79
C SER A 29 12.25 -13.79 -10.90
N GLY A 30 13.03 -13.73 -9.82
CA GLY A 30 14.23 -12.91 -9.69
C GLY A 30 15.44 -13.35 -10.54
N PRO A 31 16.59 -12.64 -10.44
CA PRO A 31 16.88 -11.61 -9.44
C PRO A 31 16.28 -10.23 -9.79
N PHE A 32 15.93 -9.47 -8.75
CA PHE A 32 15.56 -8.07 -8.80
C PHE A 32 16.56 -7.24 -7.98
N ASP A 33 16.80 -6.00 -8.41
CA ASP A 33 17.69 -5.07 -7.73
C ASP A 33 16.99 -4.30 -6.59
N GLY A 34 15.66 -4.39 -6.51
CA GLY A 34 14.87 -3.76 -5.47
C GLY A 34 13.37 -3.93 -5.67
N ILE A 35 12.62 -3.63 -4.61
CA ILE A 35 11.15 -3.61 -4.60
C ILE A 35 10.68 -2.18 -4.32
N LEU A 36 9.79 -1.67 -5.17
CA LEU A 36 9.13 -0.38 -5.01
C LEU A 36 7.63 -0.60 -4.79
N VAL A 37 7.08 0.02 -3.75
CA VAL A 37 5.66 -0.06 -3.41
C VAL A 37 4.99 1.30 -3.59
N LEU A 38 3.95 1.35 -4.42
CA LEU A 38 3.36 2.59 -4.93
C LEU A 38 2.28 3.22 -4.03
N GLY A 39 2.12 2.75 -2.80
CA GLY A 39 1.15 3.26 -1.84
C GLY A 39 -0.17 2.46 -1.83
N ASP A 40 -1.18 3.01 -1.16
CA ASP A 40 -2.49 2.39 -0.95
C ASP A 40 -2.36 1.02 -0.26
N LEU A 41 -1.63 1.06 0.86
CA LEU A 41 -1.26 -0.08 1.70
C LEU A 41 -2.33 -0.40 2.74
N ILE A 42 -3.13 0.61 3.12
CA ILE A 42 -4.09 0.54 4.23
C ILE A 42 -5.55 0.40 3.74
N CYS A 43 -6.50 0.49 4.68
CA CYS A 43 -7.96 0.39 4.43
C CYS A 43 -8.47 -1.01 4.10
N GLY A 44 -7.71 -2.06 4.42
CA GLY A 44 -8.18 -3.44 4.42
C GLY A 44 -7.87 -4.22 5.70
N PRO A 45 -8.20 -5.51 5.74
CA PRO A 45 -8.38 -6.28 6.98
C PRO A 45 -7.12 -6.39 7.82
N ASP A 46 -5.96 -6.59 7.19
CA ASP A 46 -4.69 -6.90 7.85
C ASP A 46 -3.65 -5.77 7.67
N GLN A 47 -4.09 -4.52 7.55
CA GLN A 47 -3.23 -3.36 7.24
C GLN A 47 -1.99 -3.23 8.14
N GLN A 48 -2.09 -3.51 9.44
CA GLN A 48 -0.93 -3.43 10.33
C GLN A 48 0.11 -4.51 10.02
N ALA A 49 -0.34 -5.73 9.70
CA ALA A 49 0.54 -6.82 9.35
C ALA A 49 1.20 -6.59 7.99
N VAL A 50 0.47 -6.05 7.01
CA VAL A 50 1.03 -5.60 5.73
C VAL A 50 2.12 -4.55 5.95
N LEU A 51 1.85 -3.49 6.70
CA LEU A 51 2.83 -2.43 6.96
C LEU A 51 4.07 -2.99 7.66
N ARG A 52 3.89 -3.84 8.67
CA ARG A 52 5.01 -4.49 9.36
C ARG A 52 5.83 -5.35 8.40
N ARG A 53 5.17 -6.13 7.56
CA ARG A 53 5.83 -6.99 6.57
C ARG A 53 6.68 -6.20 5.59
N LEU A 54 6.15 -5.08 5.07
CA LEU A 54 6.87 -4.21 4.14
C LEU A 54 8.06 -3.51 4.82
N VAL A 55 7.91 -3.09 6.08
CA VAL A 55 9.02 -2.53 6.88
C VAL A 55 10.10 -3.58 7.13
N ASP A 56 9.73 -4.80 7.52
CA ASP A 56 10.67 -5.89 7.78
C ASP A 56 11.42 -6.34 6.51
N LEU A 57 10.85 -6.09 5.32
CA LEU A 57 11.48 -6.33 4.01
C LEU A 57 12.41 -5.19 3.54
N ASP A 58 12.45 -4.07 4.24
CA ASP A 58 13.25 -2.88 3.88
C ASP A 58 13.01 -2.37 2.45
N VAL A 59 11.73 -2.35 2.02
CA VAL A 59 11.35 -1.91 0.67
C VAL A 59 11.15 -0.39 0.59
N VAL A 60 11.33 0.18 -0.60
CA VAL A 60 11.02 1.59 -0.85
C VAL A 60 9.51 1.74 -1.02
N MET A 61 8.90 2.64 -0.27
CA MET A 61 7.47 2.92 -0.30
C MET A 61 7.22 4.40 -0.62
N ILE A 62 6.21 4.68 -1.44
CA ILE A 62 5.64 6.03 -1.58
C ILE A 62 4.24 6.08 -0.96
N GLN A 63 3.79 7.28 -0.64
CA GLN A 63 2.49 7.50 -0.02
C GLN A 63 1.36 7.44 -1.06
N GLY A 64 0.34 6.62 -0.81
CA GLY A 64 -0.91 6.61 -1.58
C GLY A 64 -1.95 7.59 -1.06
N ASN A 65 -3.08 7.70 -1.76
CA ASN A 65 -4.19 8.54 -1.33
C ASN A 65 -4.82 8.05 -0.02
N ASN A 66 -4.86 6.75 0.23
CA ASN A 66 -5.39 6.21 1.48
C ASN A 66 -4.52 6.64 2.68
N GLU A 67 -3.20 6.52 2.57
CA GLU A 67 -2.29 6.98 3.62
C GLU A 67 -2.38 8.50 3.81
N ASN A 68 -2.42 9.27 2.73
CA ASN A 68 -2.56 10.73 2.80
C ASN A 68 -3.88 11.14 3.46
N ALA A 69 -4.99 10.47 3.14
CA ALA A 69 -6.29 10.71 3.76
C ALA A 69 -6.25 10.43 5.27
N LEU A 70 -5.64 9.30 5.69
CA LEU A 70 -5.48 8.98 7.10
C LEU A 70 -4.65 10.04 7.85
N VAL A 71 -3.54 10.50 7.26
CA VAL A 71 -2.69 11.55 7.84
C VAL A 71 -3.47 12.87 7.96
N GLN A 72 -4.23 13.27 6.95
CA GLN A 72 -5.07 14.46 7.00
C GLN A 72 -6.16 14.35 8.08
N MET A 73 -6.78 13.17 8.22
CA MET A 73 -7.77 12.93 9.25
C MET A 73 -7.16 13.04 10.66
N ALA A 74 -5.96 12.48 10.86
CA ALA A 74 -5.23 12.56 12.12
C ALA A 74 -4.76 14.00 12.44
N ALA A 75 -4.41 14.77 11.41
CA ALA A 75 -4.00 16.17 11.54
C ALA A 75 -5.18 17.14 11.69
N GLY A 76 -6.43 16.68 11.51
CA GLY A 76 -7.61 17.54 11.52
C GLY A 76 -7.71 18.48 10.32
N THR A 77 -7.03 18.15 9.22
CA THR A 77 -7.03 18.94 7.97
C THR A 77 -7.83 18.28 6.85
N ALA A 78 -8.40 17.10 7.10
CA ALA A 78 -9.23 16.41 6.13
C ALA A 78 -10.54 17.19 5.87
N PRO A 79 -11.06 17.17 4.62
CA PRO A 79 -12.38 17.73 4.34
C PRO A 79 -13.49 17.03 5.13
N ASP A 80 -14.50 17.78 5.56
CA ASP A 80 -15.64 17.27 6.36
C ASP A 80 -16.28 16.01 5.79
N TYR A 81 -16.34 15.89 4.47
CA TYR A 81 -17.00 14.75 3.83
C TYR A 81 -16.29 13.41 4.09
N PHE A 82 -14.98 13.39 4.38
CA PHE A 82 -14.26 12.16 4.76
C PHE A 82 -14.84 11.47 5.99
N TYR A 83 -15.49 12.21 6.90
CA TYR A 83 -16.07 11.68 8.13
C TYR A 83 -17.52 11.22 8.02
N THR A 84 -18.17 11.47 6.89
CA THR A 84 -19.63 11.23 6.73
C THR A 84 -19.96 10.06 5.82
N SER A 85 -18.98 9.54 5.08
CA SER A 85 -19.15 8.55 4.01
C SER A 85 -20.19 8.94 2.95
N ARG A 86 -20.63 10.19 2.89
CA ARG A 86 -21.66 10.67 1.96
C ARG A 86 -21.23 10.49 0.50
N GLN A 87 -19.93 10.55 0.22
CA GLN A 87 -19.36 10.29 -1.11
C GLN A 87 -19.60 8.85 -1.60
N PHE A 88 -19.80 7.89 -0.69
CA PHE A 88 -20.07 6.49 -1.01
C PHE A 88 -21.56 6.14 -0.93
N ALA A 89 -22.40 7.09 -0.52
CA ALA A 89 -23.84 6.89 -0.60
C ALA A 89 -24.21 6.75 -2.09
N LEU A 90 -24.54 5.53 -2.52
CA LEU A 90 -24.99 5.20 -3.87
C LEU A 90 -26.29 5.91 -4.28
N ARG A 91 -26.88 6.71 -3.39
CA ARG A 91 -28.06 7.53 -3.66
C ARG A 91 -27.60 8.97 -3.88
N ARG A 92 -27.45 9.33 -5.14
CA ARG A 92 -27.59 10.71 -5.60
C ARG A 92 -29.08 11.00 -5.81
#